data_AF-A0A7R9Q6W1-F1
#
_entry.id   AF-A0A7R9Q6W1-F1
#
_cell.length_a   1.000
_cell.length_b   1.000
_cell.length_c   1.000
_cell.angle_alpha   90.00
_cell.angle_beta   90.00
_cell.angle_gamma   90.00
#
_symmetry.space_group_name_H-M   'P 1'
#
loop_
_entity.id
_entity.type
_entity.pdbx_description
1 polymer ?
#
loop_
_entity_poly.entity_id
_entity_poly.type
_entity_poly.pdbx_seq_one_letter_code
_entity_poly.pdbx_strand_id
1 'polypeptide(L)'
;MCFNQRNHCTDYNAMHRITGGLHLGGYLAATVKSSLEECNIGTILTVMDTPIPTEHRFPGIAYHYIPAYDDEYQNLLSHFPLAYDIIDNALAASPDAGVYVHCAAGISRSATTVISYIMRNLRMPYETARALVRSRRGVIHPNPGFVRQLQLYEAMDYRLDGNNQQLRQFLLDIYADYDYSRLQRYFERLLAVERATAGGVELGPLYVCDGCGRALFNEIHVLRNEDPINGAEPGCGRVYVEPRPWMLACLTAPPNPDHQYRWLSIRCPQCAQSLVNPTSTLGSVTGSAKLNEMDRIMSALYSGGDLPVTNESILRASNIGTILTVMDTCIPNEHRFPGIAYHWISAVDDESQDLLTHFPTAYYIINDALNSSLGAGVYVHCGDGISRSATIVIAYVMSRLGVPYESARALVATSRAIIDPNVGFVRQLRLFEAMNYQLSGNDRRLRLYLLDMYAHDYSRLIHYFERLAAITRQTTEGMDLRVRYACNGCDEVLWYDIHLLERVHKPDCKNSSWHWLFVEPRPWMFASLIGAPILTESSHQELKVNCWRCNKTVALCEVELTSGKPRVVPKRICDCADHINVTAKHLKIQ
;
A
#
# COMPACT_ATOMS: atom_id res chain seq x y z
N MET A 1 11.05 -38.38 30.31
CA MET A 1 10.73 -36.94 30.23
C MET A 1 12.03 -36.18 30.01
N CYS A 2 12.26 -35.64 28.82
CA CYS A 2 13.33 -34.67 28.58
C CYS A 2 12.85 -33.73 27.46
N PHE A 3 12.17 -32.66 27.85
CA PHE A 3 11.93 -31.50 27.00
C PHE A 3 13.23 -30.72 26.91
N ASN A 4 13.97 -30.86 25.80
CA ASN A 4 15.08 -29.96 25.50
C ASN A 4 14.53 -28.73 24.75
N GLN A 5 14.28 -27.66 25.51
CA GLN A 5 14.12 -26.32 24.99
C GLN A 5 15.44 -25.89 24.33
N ARG A 6 15.50 -25.96 23.00
CA ARG A 6 16.59 -25.33 22.22
C ARG A 6 16.22 -23.88 21.92
N ASN A 7 17.17 -23.00 22.22
CA ASN A 7 17.19 -21.57 22.01
C ASN A 7 16.66 -21.15 20.61
N HIS A 8 15.74 -20.20 20.60
CA HIS A 8 15.19 -19.55 19.40
C HIS A 8 16.22 -18.59 18.75
N CYS A 9 17.26 -19.13 18.10
CA CYS A 9 18.02 -18.37 17.12
C CYS A 9 17.21 -18.30 15.81
N THR A 10 17.08 -17.10 15.25
CA THR A 10 16.44 -16.82 13.95
C THR A 10 17.31 -17.36 12.82
N ASP A 11 17.31 -18.68 12.63
CA ASP A 11 17.94 -19.31 11.50
C ASP A 11 17.01 -19.22 10.28
N TYR A 12 17.25 -18.21 9.43
CA TYR A 12 16.55 -18.06 8.14
C TYR A 12 16.79 -19.28 7.23
N ASN A 13 17.83 -20.07 7.50
CA ASN A 13 18.16 -21.31 6.79
C ASN A 13 17.44 -22.53 7.39
N ALA A 14 16.83 -22.42 8.57
CA ALA A 14 16.20 -23.56 9.22
C ALA A 14 14.78 -23.80 8.70
N MET A 15 14.54 -25.05 8.32
CA MET A 15 13.23 -25.63 8.11
C MET A 15 12.60 -25.98 9.47
N HIS A 16 11.35 -25.59 9.68
CA HIS A 16 10.63 -25.85 10.93
C HIS A 16 9.39 -26.68 10.67
N ARG A 17 9.19 -27.74 11.45
CA ARG A 17 7.95 -28.53 11.43
C ARG A 17 6.80 -27.72 12.03
N ILE A 18 5.73 -27.56 11.27
CA ILE A 18 4.55 -26.81 11.69
C ILE A 18 3.53 -27.76 12.34
N THR A 19 3.10 -28.79 11.62
CA THR A 19 2.22 -29.86 12.12
C THR A 19 2.39 -31.11 11.27
N GLY A 20 2.28 -32.30 11.87
CA GLY A 20 2.44 -33.57 11.15
C GLY A 20 3.72 -33.61 10.31
N GLY A 21 3.58 -33.91 9.01
CA GLY A 21 4.64 -33.87 8.01
C GLY A 21 4.84 -32.51 7.30
N LEU A 22 4.09 -31.45 7.67
CA LEU A 22 4.18 -30.13 7.03
C LEU A 22 5.31 -29.28 7.66
N HIS A 23 6.21 -28.79 6.81
CA HIS A 23 7.36 -27.98 7.19
C HIS A 23 7.37 -26.63 6.45
N LEU A 24 7.91 -25.60 7.10
CA LEU A 24 8.00 -24.23 6.59
C LEU A 24 9.41 -23.65 6.79
N GLY A 25 9.93 -22.94 5.79
CA GLY A 25 11.26 -22.31 5.88
C GLY A 25 11.65 -21.50 4.65
N GLY A 26 12.95 -21.18 4.55
CA GLY A 26 13.56 -20.43 3.45
C GLY A 26 14.22 -21.31 2.39
N TYR A 27 14.61 -20.68 1.27
CA TYR A 27 15.21 -21.34 0.11
C TYR A 27 16.48 -22.12 0.44
N LEU A 28 17.34 -21.58 1.32
CA LEU A 28 18.61 -22.21 1.66
C LEU A 28 18.44 -23.60 2.28
N ALA A 29 17.36 -23.85 3.04
CA ALA A 29 17.08 -25.20 3.56
C ALA A 29 16.70 -26.18 2.43
N ALA A 30 16.12 -25.69 1.33
CA ALA A 30 15.73 -26.51 0.19
C ALA A 30 16.91 -27.01 -0.64
N THR A 31 18.09 -26.39 -0.47
CA THR A 31 19.32 -26.73 -1.20
C THR A 31 20.32 -27.53 -0.36
N VAL A 32 19.96 -27.91 0.87
CA VAL A 32 20.83 -28.67 1.79
C VAL A 32 20.29 -30.08 1.96
N LYS A 33 20.97 -31.05 1.36
CA LYS A 33 20.54 -32.46 1.33
C LYS A 33 20.29 -33.05 2.73
N SER A 34 21.21 -32.82 3.67
CA SER A 34 21.11 -33.35 5.03
C SER A 34 19.86 -32.83 5.76
N SER A 35 19.51 -31.55 5.60
CA SER A 35 18.31 -30.96 6.21
C SER A 35 17.03 -31.62 5.69
N LEU A 36 16.99 -31.95 4.39
CA LEU A 36 15.86 -32.62 3.77
C LEU A 36 15.76 -34.09 4.21
N GLU A 37 16.89 -34.80 4.29
CA GLU A 37 16.95 -36.19 4.77
C GLU A 37 16.54 -36.30 6.25
N GLU A 38 17.02 -35.40 7.13
CA GLU A 38 16.67 -35.37 8.56
C GLU A 38 15.17 -35.20 8.82
N CYS A 39 14.47 -34.45 7.96
CA CYS A 39 13.03 -34.25 8.04
C CYS A 39 12.23 -35.20 7.14
N ASN A 40 12.90 -36.15 6.48
CA ASN A 40 12.34 -37.09 5.51
C ASN A 40 11.50 -36.41 4.42
N ILE A 41 11.99 -35.30 3.85
CA ILE A 41 11.23 -34.51 2.88
C ILE A 41 11.13 -35.26 1.55
N GLY A 42 9.90 -35.61 1.16
CA GLY A 42 9.59 -36.22 -0.14
C GLY A 42 8.99 -35.26 -1.15
N THR A 43 8.52 -34.09 -0.71
CA THR A 43 7.91 -33.07 -1.59
C THR A 43 8.29 -31.67 -1.16
N ILE A 44 8.67 -30.82 -2.12
CA ILE A 44 8.97 -29.40 -1.93
C ILE A 44 8.01 -28.56 -2.75
N LEU A 45 7.38 -27.58 -2.10
CA LEU A 45 6.57 -26.54 -2.72
C LEU A 45 7.29 -25.18 -2.61
N THR A 46 7.80 -24.70 -3.73
CA THR A 46 8.41 -23.37 -3.84
C THR A 46 7.35 -22.32 -4.15
N VAL A 47 7.26 -21.27 -3.32
CA VAL A 47 6.39 -20.10 -3.51
C VAL A 47 7.26 -18.86 -3.66
N MET A 48 7.80 -18.65 -4.85
CA MET A 48 8.76 -17.58 -5.18
C MET A 48 8.56 -17.11 -6.62
N ASP A 49 9.27 -16.05 -7.02
CA ASP A 49 9.34 -15.53 -8.39
C ASP A 49 10.21 -16.40 -9.31
N THR A 50 11.04 -17.26 -8.73
CA THR A 50 11.88 -18.23 -9.44
C THR A 50 11.80 -19.63 -8.81
N PRO A 51 11.82 -20.71 -9.60
CA PRO A 51 11.85 -22.08 -9.07
C PRO A 51 13.27 -22.44 -8.58
N ILE A 52 13.38 -23.52 -7.80
CA ILE A 52 14.71 -24.10 -7.47
C ILE A 52 15.39 -24.56 -8.78
N PRO A 53 16.63 -24.10 -9.06
CA PRO A 53 17.41 -24.55 -10.22
C PRO A 53 17.59 -26.06 -10.24
N THR A 54 17.61 -26.67 -11.43
CA THR A 54 17.68 -28.12 -11.61
C THR A 54 18.91 -28.75 -10.95
N GLU A 55 20.03 -28.05 -10.97
CA GLU A 55 21.31 -28.44 -10.37
C GLU A 55 21.29 -28.48 -8.84
N HIS A 56 20.31 -27.82 -8.21
CA HIS A 56 20.10 -27.84 -6.77
C HIS A 56 19.03 -28.85 -6.34
N ARG A 57 18.49 -29.65 -7.27
CA ARG A 57 17.47 -30.66 -6.97
C ARG A 57 18.10 -32.00 -6.64
N PHE A 58 17.51 -32.69 -5.67
CA PHE A 58 17.93 -34.02 -5.24
C PHE A 58 17.00 -35.11 -5.79
N PRO A 59 17.53 -36.26 -6.21
CA PRO A 59 16.71 -37.40 -6.63
C PRO A 59 15.76 -37.87 -5.52
N GLY A 60 14.57 -38.34 -5.90
CA GLY A 60 13.58 -38.88 -4.96
C GLY A 60 12.68 -37.83 -4.30
N ILE A 61 12.86 -36.54 -4.59
CA ILE A 61 12.01 -35.45 -4.10
C ILE A 61 11.14 -34.93 -5.25
N ALA A 62 9.83 -34.80 -5.00
CA ALA A 62 8.92 -34.12 -5.92
C ALA A 62 9.02 -32.59 -5.75
N TYR A 63 9.28 -31.86 -6.83
CA TYR A 63 9.43 -30.40 -6.81
C TYR A 63 8.24 -29.73 -7.49
N HIS A 64 7.50 -28.92 -6.73
CA HIS A 64 6.38 -28.10 -7.21
C HIS A 64 6.71 -26.62 -7.05
N TYR A 65 6.10 -25.81 -7.91
CA TYR A 65 6.41 -24.39 -8.01
C TYR A 65 5.14 -23.57 -8.22
N ILE A 66 4.98 -22.52 -7.42
CA ILE A 66 3.97 -21.49 -7.57
C ILE A 66 4.71 -20.15 -7.76
N PRO A 67 4.61 -19.53 -8.95
CA PRO A 67 5.21 -18.23 -9.20
C PRO A 67 4.51 -17.13 -8.40
N ALA A 68 5.25 -16.47 -7.49
CA ALA A 68 4.74 -15.41 -6.65
C ALA A 68 5.82 -14.40 -6.21
N TYR A 69 5.55 -13.12 -6.44
CA TYR A 69 6.32 -12.01 -5.93
C TYR A 69 5.94 -11.70 -4.46
N ASP A 70 6.85 -11.08 -3.71
CA ASP A 70 6.60 -10.70 -2.30
C ASP A 70 6.12 -9.26 -2.18
N ASP A 71 5.10 -8.91 -2.95
CA ASP A 71 4.48 -7.59 -2.94
C ASP A 71 3.04 -7.66 -2.44
N GLU A 72 2.49 -6.51 -2.02
CA GLU A 72 1.14 -6.44 -1.45
C GLU A 72 0.01 -6.64 -2.47
N TYR A 73 0.33 -6.63 -3.77
CA TYR A 73 -0.62 -6.79 -4.87
C TYR A 73 -0.58 -8.21 -5.46
N GLN A 74 0.39 -9.04 -5.08
CA GLN A 74 0.43 -10.43 -5.51
C GLN A 74 -0.80 -11.19 -4.99
N ASN A 75 -1.58 -11.76 -5.90
CA ASN A 75 -2.75 -12.58 -5.57
C ASN A 75 -2.34 -14.03 -5.23
N LEU A 76 -2.10 -14.31 -3.95
CA LEU A 76 -1.87 -15.67 -3.45
C LEU A 76 -3.17 -16.46 -3.23
N LEU A 77 -4.31 -15.79 -3.02
CA LEU A 77 -5.63 -16.44 -2.88
C LEU A 77 -5.91 -17.41 -4.03
N SER A 78 -5.68 -16.97 -5.27
CA SER A 78 -5.89 -17.79 -6.47
C SER A 78 -5.00 -19.05 -6.53
N HIS A 79 -3.94 -19.11 -5.74
CA HIS A 79 -2.99 -20.23 -5.70
C HIS A 79 -3.22 -21.20 -4.54
N PHE A 80 -4.09 -20.86 -3.60
CA PHE A 80 -4.40 -21.71 -2.44
C PHE A 80 -4.90 -23.11 -2.83
N PRO A 81 -5.89 -23.28 -3.75
CA PRO A 81 -6.35 -24.61 -4.12
C PRO A 81 -5.22 -25.52 -4.62
N LEU A 82 -4.39 -25.02 -5.53
CA LEU A 82 -3.25 -25.77 -6.07
C LEU A 82 -2.23 -26.12 -4.96
N ALA A 83 -1.92 -25.17 -4.07
CA ALA A 83 -1.01 -25.43 -2.97
C ALA A 83 -1.55 -26.53 -2.04
N TYR A 84 -2.86 -26.51 -1.77
CA TYR A 84 -3.50 -27.49 -0.89
C TYR A 84 -3.50 -28.87 -1.52
N ASP A 85 -3.82 -28.98 -2.81
CA ASP A 85 -3.77 -30.26 -3.53
C ASP A 85 -2.36 -30.86 -3.48
N ILE A 86 -1.32 -30.04 -3.65
CA ILE A 86 0.07 -30.49 -3.55
C ILE A 86 0.37 -30.99 -2.13
N ILE A 87 -0.01 -30.24 -1.10
CA ILE A 87 0.26 -30.59 0.30
C ILE A 87 -0.55 -31.85 0.70
N ASP A 88 -1.86 -31.87 0.44
CA ASP A 88 -2.75 -32.98 0.79
C ASP A 88 -2.34 -34.28 0.07
N ASN A 89 -2.03 -34.22 -1.24
CA ASN A 89 -1.59 -35.41 -1.98
C ASN A 89 -0.26 -35.94 -1.47
N ALA A 90 0.69 -35.07 -1.15
CA ALA A 90 1.99 -35.50 -0.66
C ALA A 90 1.90 -36.09 0.76
N LEU A 91 1.11 -35.49 1.65
CA LEU A 91 0.86 -36.03 2.99
C LEU A 91 0.06 -37.35 2.97
N ALA A 92 -0.82 -37.55 1.97
CA ALA A 92 -1.58 -38.79 1.81
C ALA A 92 -0.77 -39.92 1.17
N ALA A 93 0.12 -39.61 0.23
CA ALA A 93 0.91 -40.61 -0.51
C ALA A 93 1.93 -41.34 0.37
N SER A 94 2.51 -40.64 1.35
CA SER A 94 3.46 -41.24 2.29
C SER A 94 3.38 -40.53 3.64
N PRO A 95 2.72 -41.13 4.65
CA PRO A 95 2.54 -40.51 5.97
C PRO A 95 3.85 -40.17 6.68
N ASP A 96 4.93 -40.90 6.34
CA ASP A 96 6.25 -40.70 6.92
C ASP A 96 7.07 -39.63 6.17
N ALA A 97 6.70 -39.29 4.92
CA ALA A 97 7.41 -38.30 4.11
C ALA A 97 6.88 -36.88 4.39
N GLY A 98 7.78 -35.95 4.64
CA GLY A 98 7.47 -34.56 4.88
C GLY A 98 7.22 -33.77 3.58
N VAL A 99 6.38 -32.74 3.71
CA VAL A 99 6.16 -31.70 2.69
C VAL A 99 6.81 -30.41 3.19
N TYR A 100 7.67 -29.82 2.36
CA TYR A 100 8.35 -28.57 2.69
C TYR A 100 7.87 -27.42 1.82
N VAL A 101 7.23 -26.42 2.43
CA VAL A 101 6.78 -25.20 1.76
C VAL A 101 7.77 -24.08 2.07
N HIS A 102 8.35 -23.46 1.04
CA HIS A 102 9.33 -22.39 1.23
C HIS A 102 9.16 -21.22 0.27
N CYS A 103 9.67 -20.07 0.69
CA CYS A 103 9.94 -18.94 -0.19
C CYS A 103 11.42 -18.54 -0.02
N ALA A 104 11.78 -17.28 -0.26
CA ALA A 104 13.17 -16.84 -0.09
C ALA A 104 13.64 -17.00 1.36
N ALA A 105 12.96 -16.35 2.31
CA ALA A 105 13.30 -16.37 3.73
C ALA A 105 12.31 -17.16 4.61
N GLY A 106 11.21 -17.67 4.03
CA GLY A 106 10.17 -18.36 4.81
C GLY A 106 9.39 -17.45 5.75
N ILE A 107 9.28 -16.16 5.41
CA ILE A 107 8.68 -15.11 6.26
C ILE A 107 7.27 -14.77 5.80
N SER A 108 7.09 -14.52 4.49
CA SER A 108 5.88 -13.88 3.95
C SER A 108 5.10 -14.82 3.02
N ARG A 109 5.52 -15.02 1.75
CA ARG A 109 4.81 -15.87 0.76
C ARG A 109 4.49 -17.29 1.25
N SER A 110 5.50 -18.09 1.59
CA SER A 110 5.28 -19.47 2.05
C SER A 110 4.59 -19.54 3.41
N ALA A 111 4.85 -18.58 4.30
CA ALA A 111 4.14 -18.49 5.56
C ALA A 111 2.65 -18.24 5.34
N THR A 112 2.30 -17.36 4.39
CA THR A 112 0.91 -17.10 3.98
C THR A 112 0.24 -18.37 3.46
N THR A 113 0.89 -19.10 2.56
CA THR A 113 0.39 -20.39 2.05
C THR A 113 0.17 -21.42 3.17
N VAL A 114 1.11 -21.52 4.12
CA VAL A 114 0.98 -22.45 5.25
C VAL A 114 -0.09 -22.01 6.23
N ILE A 115 -0.20 -20.71 6.56
CA ILE A 115 -1.25 -20.18 7.43
C ILE A 115 -2.62 -20.48 6.80
N SER A 116 -2.81 -20.20 5.51
CA SER A 116 -4.10 -20.44 4.85
C SER A 116 -4.47 -21.91 4.83
N TYR A 117 -3.50 -22.80 4.61
CA TYR A 117 -3.70 -24.25 4.71
C TYR A 117 -4.16 -24.68 6.11
N ILE A 118 -3.51 -24.17 7.17
CA ILE A 118 -3.91 -24.42 8.56
C ILE A 118 -5.31 -23.88 8.85
N MET A 119 -5.63 -22.66 8.40
CA MET A 119 -6.97 -22.06 8.55
C MET A 119 -8.04 -22.97 7.94
N ARG A 120 -7.85 -23.42 6.70
CA ARG A 120 -8.79 -24.31 5.99
C ARG A 120 -8.91 -25.69 6.65
N ASN A 121 -7.79 -26.34 6.96
CA ASN A 121 -7.80 -27.72 7.45
C ASN A 121 -8.26 -27.84 8.90
N LEU A 122 -7.96 -26.86 9.74
CA LEU A 122 -8.35 -26.86 11.16
C LEU A 122 -9.56 -25.97 11.46
N ARG A 123 -10.14 -25.31 10.44
CA ARG A 123 -11.20 -24.30 10.59
C ARG A 123 -10.84 -23.25 11.63
N MET A 124 -9.60 -22.74 11.55
CA MET A 124 -9.05 -21.78 12.49
C MET A 124 -9.15 -20.35 11.95
N PRO A 125 -9.57 -19.37 12.79
CA PRO A 125 -9.42 -17.95 12.51
C PRO A 125 -7.98 -17.56 12.15
N TYR A 126 -7.80 -16.53 11.33
CA TYR A 126 -6.48 -16.07 10.88
C TYR A 126 -5.52 -15.87 12.04
N GLU A 127 -5.93 -15.14 13.08
CA GLU A 127 -5.06 -14.83 14.22
C GLU A 127 -4.63 -16.10 14.99
N THR A 128 -5.53 -17.07 15.10
CA THR A 128 -5.24 -18.34 15.78
C THR A 128 -4.28 -19.19 14.95
N ALA A 129 -4.54 -19.33 13.64
CA ALA A 129 -3.66 -20.05 12.73
C ALA A 129 -2.26 -19.40 12.65
N ARG A 130 -2.21 -18.07 12.56
CA ARG A 130 -0.97 -17.29 12.57
C ARG A 130 -0.20 -17.50 13.86
N ALA A 131 -0.85 -17.44 15.03
CA ALA A 131 -0.20 -17.69 16.31
C ALA A 131 0.38 -19.12 16.39
N LEU A 132 -0.35 -20.12 15.89
CA LEU A 132 0.12 -21.50 15.80
C LEU A 132 1.39 -21.60 14.94
N VAL A 133 1.35 -21.10 13.70
CA VAL A 133 2.53 -21.14 12.81
C VAL A 133 3.69 -20.35 13.41
N ARG A 134 3.41 -19.19 14.02
CA ARG A 134 4.43 -18.34 14.67
C ARG A 134 5.08 -19.02 15.87
N SER A 135 4.33 -19.81 16.64
CA SER A 135 4.88 -20.58 17.76
C SER A 135 5.90 -21.65 17.31
N ARG A 136 5.82 -22.08 16.05
CA ARG A 136 6.74 -23.06 15.44
C ARG A 136 7.86 -22.38 14.66
N ARG A 137 7.59 -21.22 14.05
CA ARG A 137 8.54 -20.37 13.34
C ARG A 137 8.32 -18.91 13.72
N GLY A 138 9.09 -18.41 14.67
CA GLY A 138 8.90 -17.06 15.26
C GLY A 138 9.07 -15.89 14.29
N VAL A 139 9.76 -16.09 13.16
CA VAL A 139 10.10 -15.05 12.17
C VAL A 139 9.01 -14.79 11.13
N ILE A 140 7.88 -15.52 11.15
CA ILE A 140 6.84 -15.29 10.14
C ILE A 140 6.27 -13.86 10.23
N HIS A 141 6.12 -13.24 9.07
CA HIS A 141 5.57 -11.90 8.92
C HIS A 141 5.04 -11.72 7.49
N PRO A 142 3.86 -12.28 7.15
CA PRO A 142 3.17 -11.97 5.90
C PRO A 142 3.07 -10.46 5.67
N ASN A 143 3.29 -10.00 4.44
CA ASN A 143 3.09 -8.60 4.10
C ASN A 143 1.61 -8.18 4.27
N PRO A 144 1.30 -6.87 4.38
CA PRO A 144 -0.07 -6.40 4.61
C PRO A 144 -1.09 -6.86 3.56
N GLY A 145 -0.69 -6.97 2.29
CA GLY A 145 -1.54 -7.49 1.22
C GLY A 145 -1.92 -8.95 1.39
N PHE A 146 -0.97 -9.78 1.83
CA PHE A 146 -1.22 -11.18 2.17
C PHE A 146 -2.05 -11.33 3.46
N VAL A 147 -1.88 -10.44 4.44
CA VAL A 147 -2.74 -10.41 5.63
C VAL A 147 -4.19 -10.14 5.23
N ARG A 148 -4.44 -9.12 4.39
CA ARG A 148 -5.78 -8.82 3.85
C ARG A 148 -6.39 -10.04 3.16
N GLN A 149 -5.59 -10.75 2.35
CA GLN A 149 -6.01 -11.98 1.68
C GLN A 149 -6.42 -13.08 2.65
N LEU A 150 -5.65 -13.31 3.71
CA LEU A 150 -5.99 -14.33 4.73
C LEU A 150 -7.28 -13.98 5.47
N GLN A 151 -7.47 -12.71 5.82
CA GLN A 151 -8.70 -12.23 6.47
C GLN A 151 -9.92 -12.37 5.55
N LEU A 152 -9.77 -12.02 4.27
CA LEU A 152 -10.81 -12.22 3.27
C LEU A 152 -11.13 -13.72 3.09
N TYR A 153 -10.11 -14.57 3.09
CA TYR A 153 -10.30 -16.02 3.01
C TYR A 153 -11.06 -16.58 4.22
N GLU A 154 -10.79 -16.06 5.42
CA GLU A 154 -11.59 -16.36 6.62
C GLU A 154 -13.04 -15.89 6.47
N ALA A 155 -13.27 -14.68 5.97
CA ALA A 155 -14.62 -14.15 5.75
C ALA A 155 -15.43 -14.99 4.75
N MET A 156 -14.75 -15.65 3.80
CA MET A 156 -15.34 -16.59 2.84
C MET A 156 -15.40 -18.05 3.34
N ASP A 157 -15.35 -18.27 4.66
CA ASP A 157 -15.36 -19.60 5.29
C ASP A 157 -14.30 -20.57 4.71
N TYR A 158 -13.12 -20.02 4.42
CA TYR A 158 -11.98 -20.77 3.87
C TYR A 158 -12.31 -21.45 2.54
N ARG A 159 -13.16 -20.83 1.72
CA ARG A 159 -13.46 -21.24 0.35
C ARG A 159 -13.36 -20.03 -0.56
N LEU A 160 -12.86 -20.23 -1.77
CA LEU A 160 -12.96 -19.17 -2.77
C LEU A 160 -14.39 -19.14 -3.28
N ASP A 161 -15.03 -17.98 -3.14
CA ASP A 161 -16.39 -17.76 -3.60
C ASP A 161 -16.40 -16.59 -4.59
N GLY A 162 -16.58 -16.89 -5.87
CA GLY A 162 -16.70 -15.88 -6.92
C GLY A 162 -17.95 -15.02 -6.79
N ASN A 163 -18.93 -15.41 -5.97
CA ASN A 163 -20.09 -14.60 -5.63
C ASN A 163 -19.78 -13.56 -4.55
N ASN A 164 -18.66 -13.70 -3.84
CA ASN A 164 -18.28 -12.79 -2.77
C ASN A 164 -17.84 -11.42 -3.32
N GLN A 165 -18.60 -10.37 -2.99
CA GLN A 165 -18.35 -9.01 -3.48
C GLN A 165 -17.03 -8.43 -2.98
N GLN A 166 -16.62 -8.73 -1.75
CA GLN A 166 -15.33 -8.28 -1.21
C GLN A 166 -14.15 -8.88 -2.01
N LEU A 167 -14.27 -10.14 -2.45
CA LEU A 167 -13.26 -10.76 -3.31
C LEU A 167 -13.22 -10.13 -4.70
N ARG A 168 -14.38 -9.87 -5.32
CA ARG A 168 -14.43 -9.21 -6.64
C ARG A 168 -13.81 -7.81 -6.56
N GLN A 169 -14.17 -7.03 -5.54
CA GLN A 169 -13.58 -5.71 -5.28
C GLN A 169 -12.07 -5.80 -5.04
N PHE A 170 -11.62 -6.72 -4.19
CA PHE A 170 -10.20 -6.94 -3.92
C PHE A 170 -9.40 -7.28 -5.19
N LEU A 171 -9.94 -8.13 -6.06
CA LEU A 171 -9.31 -8.46 -7.35
C LEU A 171 -9.26 -7.23 -8.26
N LEU A 172 -10.32 -6.41 -8.29
CA LEU A 172 -10.30 -5.15 -9.02
C LEU A 172 -9.21 -4.22 -8.50
N ASP A 173 -9.12 -4.02 -7.18
CA ASP A 173 -8.12 -3.14 -6.56
C ASP A 173 -6.67 -3.57 -6.89
N ILE A 174 -6.42 -4.87 -7.03
CA ILE A 174 -5.10 -5.40 -7.42
C ILE A 174 -4.80 -5.15 -8.90
N TYR A 175 -5.78 -5.29 -9.78
CA TYR A 175 -5.56 -5.39 -11.23
C TYR A 175 -6.00 -4.16 -12.03
N ALA A 176 -6.72 -3.21 -11.43
CA ALA A 176 -7.23 -2.00 -12.07
C ALA A 176 -6.22 -0.84 -12.09
N ASP A 177 -5.04 -1.01 -11.49
CA ASP A 177 -4.01 0.02 -11.36
C ASP A 177 -3.29 0.28 -12.71
N TYR A 178 -3.65 1.41 -13.34
CA TYR A 178 -3.02 2.16 -14.46
C TYR A 178 -2.62 1.50 -15.79
N ASP A 179 -2.91 0.22 -16.04
CA ASP A 179 -2.55 -0.41 -17.32
C ASP A 179 -3.68 -1.29 -17.87
N TYR A 180 -4.25 -0.90 -19.01
CA TYR A 180 -5.33 -1.63 -19.68
C TYR A 180 -4.94 -3.07 -20.05
N SER A 181 -3.65 -3.41 -20.13
CA SER A 181 -3.18 -4.79 -20.29
C SER A 181 -3.39 -5.66 -19.04
N ARG A 182 -3.59 -5.04 -17.86
CA ARG A 182 -3.88 -5.71 -16.58
C ARG A 182 -5.36 -6.02 -16.37
N LEU A 183 -6.29 -5.31 -17.02
CA LEU A 183 -7.71 -5.69 -17.06
C LEU A 183 -7.92 -7.08 -17.67
N GLN A 184 -7.10 -7.47 -18.63
CA GLN A 184 -7.13 -8.83 -19.17
C GLN A 184 -6.75 -9.87 -18.10
N ARG A 185 -5.74 -9.56 -17.27
CA ARG A 185 -5.36 -10.41 -16.13
C ARG A 185 -6.44 -10.46 -15.06
N TYR A 186 -7.15 -9.35 -14.80
CA TYR A 186 -8.33 -9.33 -13.95
C TYR A 186 -9.36 -10.37 -14.42
N PHE A 187 -9.75 -10.32 -15.71
CA PHE A 187 -10.71 -11.26 -16.27
C PHE A 187 -10.24 -12.72 -16.19
N GLU A 188 -8.98 -12.99 -16.53
CA GLU A 188 -8.40 -14.34 -16.44
C GLU A 188 -8.45 -14.88 -14.99
N ARG A 189 -8.17 -14.03 -14.00
CA ARG A 189 -8.13 -14.42 -12.58
C ARG A 189 -9.52 -14.55 -11.98
N LEU A 190 -10.44 -13.67 -12.34
CA LEU A 190 -11.84 -13.78 -11.97
C LEU A 190 -12.43 -15.08 -12.52
N LEU A 191 -12.19 -15.40 -13.80
CA LEU A 191 -12.62 -16.68 -14.39
C LEU A 191 -12.04 -17.89 -13.66
N ALA A 192 -10.81 -17.82 -13.16
CA ALA A 192 -10.22 -18.89 -12.37
C ALA A 192 -10.95 -19.08 -11.02
N VAL A 193 -11.33 -17.98 -10.36
CA VAL A 193 -12.15 -18.01 -9.12
C VAL A 193 -13.55 -18.55 -9.41
N GLU A 194 -14.20 -18.08 -10.47
CA GLU A 194 -15.53 -18.53 -10.88
C GLU A 194 -15.55 -20.04 -11.16
N ARG A 195 -14.50 -20.58 -11.79
CA ARG A 195 -14.32 -22.03 -11.97
C ARG A 195 -14.10 -22.80 -10.65
N ALA A 196 -13.46 -22.17 -9.68
CA ALA A 196 -13.18 -22.75 -8.37
C ALA A 196 -14.36 -22.61 -7.38
N THR A 197 -15.40 -21.83 -7.73
CA THR A 197 -16.54 -21.54 -6.86
C THR A 197 -17.44 -22.78 -6.74
N ALA A 198 -17.56 -23.31 -5.53
CA ALA A 198 -18.40 -24.47 -5.24
C ALA A 198 -19.88 -24.13 -5.41
N GLY A 199 -20.59 -24.84 -6.29
CA GLY A 199 -22.00 -24.57 -6.62
C GLY A 199 -22.20 -23.66 -7.82
N GLY A 200 -21.11 -23.13 -8.41
CA GLY A 200 -21.18 -22.21 -9.53
C GLY A 200 -21.45 -20.76 -9.12
N VAL A 201 -21.57 -19.90 -10.12
CA VAL A 201 -21.74 -18.45 -9.95
C VAL A 201 -23.22 -18.08 -10.09
N GLU A 202 -23.81 -17.51 -9.05
CA GLU A 202 -25.19 -17.04 -9.06
C GLU A 202 -25.27 -15.67 -9.72
N LEU A 203 -25.66 -15.64 -11.00
CA LEU A 203 -25.65 -14.42 -11.78
C LEU A 203 -26.61 -13.34 -11.26
N GLY A 204 -27.77 -13.74 -10.74
CA GLY A 204 -28.85 -12.83 -10.36
C GLY A 204 -29.50 -12.11 -11.56
N PRO A 205 -30.33 -11.08 -11.31
CA PRO A 205 -31.03 -10.31 -12.33
C PRO A 205 -30.16 -9.84 -13.50
N LEU A 206 -30.72 -9.85 -14.71
CA LEU A 206 -30.05 -9.38 -15.93
C LEU A 206 -30.36 -7.90 -16.19
N TYR A 207 -29.32 -7.09 -16.32
CA TYR A 207 -29.40 -5.71 -16.78
C TYR A 207 -29.28 -5.66 -18.30
N VAL A 208 -30.25 -5.02 -18.95
CA VAL A 208 -30.35 -4.90 -20.40
C VAL A 208 -30.30 -3.43 -20.83
N CYS A 209 -29.86 -3.18 -22.07
CA CYS A 209 -29.88 -1.87 -22.67
C CYS A 209 -31.32 -1.45 -22.99
N ASP A 210 -31.74 -0.30 -22.46
CA ASP A 210 -33.12 0.19 -22.62
C ASP A 210 -33.54 0.39 -24.09
N GLY A 211 -32.66 0.91 -24.96
CA GLY A 211 -33.04 1.19 -26.35
C GLY A 211 -32.95 0.02 -27.32
N CYS A 212 -32.31 -1.10 -26.96
CA CYS A 212 -32.26 -2.27 -27.86
C CYS A 212 -32.48 -3.63 -27.19
N GLY A 213 -32.70 -3.67 -25.88
CA GLY A 213 -32.87 -4.90 -25.11
C GLY A 213 -31.60 -5.76 -24.97
N ARG A 214 -30.45 -5.30 -25.45
CA ARG A 214 -29.20 -6.08 -25.37
C ARG A 214 -28.80 -6.35 -23.93
N ALA A 215 -28.53 -7.62 -23.60
CA ALA A 215 -27.90 -8.01 -22.34
C ALA A 215 -26.55 -7.31 -22.11
N LEU A 216 -26.39 -6.66 -20.95
CA LEU A 216 -25.19 -5.90 -20.59
C LEU A 216 -24.38 -6.61 -19.50
N PHE A 217 -25.00 -6.92 -18.38
CA PHE A 217 -24.40 -7.61 -17.24
C PHE A 217 -25.49 -8.12 -16.29
N ASN A 218 -25.15 -9.08 -15.43
CA ASN A 218 -26.02 -9.51 -14.34
C ASN A 218 -25.67 -8.84 -13.00
N GLU A 219 -26.56 -8.96 -12.01
CA GLU A 219 -26.47 -8.43 -10.65
C GLU A 219 -25.15 -8.76 -9.93
N ILE A 220 -24.59 -9.93 -10.14
CA ILE A 220 -23.31 -10.31 -9.53
C ILE A 220 -22.15 -9.39 -9.91
N HIS A 221 -22.24 -8.72 -11.05
CA HIS A 221 -21.23 -7.78 -11.53
C HIS A 221 -21.40 -6.38 -10.90
N VAL A 222 -22.44 -6.17 -10.08
CA VAL A 222 -22.68 -4.90 -9.40
C VAL A 222 -21.81 -4.82 -8.15
N LEU A 223 -20.89 -3.86 -8.13
CA LEU A 223 -20.01 -3.60 -6.99
C LEU A 223 -20.81 -2.88 -5.90
N ARG A 224 -21.06 -3.58 -4.80
CA ARG A 224 -21.73 -3.04 -3.63
C ARG A 224 -20.67 -2.63 -2.62
N ASN A 225 -20.55 -1.34 -2.35
CA ASN A 225 -19.76 -0.89 -1.21
C ASN A 225 -20.43 -1.40 0.07
N GLU A 226 -19.73 -2.22 0.86
CA GLU A 226 -20.21 -2.67 2.17
C GLU A 226 -20.09 -1.60 3.26
N ASP A 227 -19.42 -0.48 2.98
CA ASP A 227 -19.65 0.75 3.74
C ASP A 227 -20.85 1.48 3.14
N PRO A 228 -21.93 1.70 3.90
CA PRO A 228 -23.07 2.45 3.40
C PRO A 228 -22.60 3.87 3.10
N ILE A 229 -22.42 4.16 1.81
CA ILE A 229 -22.56 5.52 1.32
C ILE A 229 -24.02 5.87 1.51
N ASN A 230 -24.34 6.39 2.71
CA ASN A 230 -25.60 7.00 3.10
C ASN A 230 -26.76 5.98 3.18
N GLY A 231 -27.80 6.14 4.00
CA GLY A 231 -28.75 7.22 3.84
C GLY A 231 -29.41 7.28 2.45
N ALA A 232 -29.10 6.36 1.53
CA ALA A 232 -29.75 6.28 0.24
C ALA A 232 -31.20 5.83 0.46
N GLU A 233 -32.14 6.73 0.20
CA GLU A 233 -33.55 6.34 0.06
C GLU A 233 -33.65 5.18 -0.95
N PRO A 234 -34.60 4.25 -0.77
CA PRO A 234 -34.83 3.17 -1.73
C PRO A 234 -35.16 3.80 -3.10
N GLY A 235 -34.22 3.76 -4.06
CA GLY A 235 -34.45 4.28 -5.41
C GLY A 235 -33.29 5.03 -6.11
N CYS A 236 -32.10 5.16 -5.53
CA CYS A 236 -30.96 5.81 -6.22
C CYS A 236 -30.46 4.97 -7.42
N GLY A 237 -30.81 5.39 -8.65
CA GLY A 237 -30.58 4.66 -9.91
C GLY A 237 -29.16 4.72 -10.50
N ARG A 238 -28.12 4.59 -9.67
CA ARG A 238 -26.73 4.43 -10.13
C ARG A 238 -26.22 3.05 -9.74
N VAL A 239 -25.63 2.37 -10.71
CA VAL A 239 -25.10 1.01 -10.54
C VAL A 239 -23.61 1.07 -10.82
N TYR A 240 -22.80 0.73 -9.81
CA TYR A 240 -21.36 0.54 -9.98
C TYR A 240 -21.15 -0.88 -10.47
N VAL A 241 -20.43 -1.05 -11.57
CA VAL A 241 -20.31 -2.35 -12.24
C VAL A 241 -18.84 -2.62 -12.50
N GLU A 242 -18.40 -3.84 -12.22
CA GLU A 242 -17.06 -4.27 -12.64
C GLU A 242 -16.92 -4.17 -14.18
N PRO A 243 -15.73 -3.85 -14.70
CA PRO A 243 -15.49 -3.83 -16.15
C PRO A 243 -15.94 -5.15 -16.78
N ARG A 244 -16.59 -5.08 -17.95
CA ARG A 244 -17.02 -6.27 -18.71
C ARG A 244 -16.27 -6.37 -20.05
N PRO A 245 -16.10 -7.58 -20.63
CA PRO A 245 -15.35 -7.74 -21.88
C PRO A 245 -15.82 -6.85 -23.03
N TRP A 246 -17.14 -6.61 -23.14
CA TRP A 246 -17.69 -5.72 -24.18
C TRP A 246 -17.38 -4.24 -23.94
N MET A 247 -17.05 -3.84 -22.71
CA MET A 247 -16.59 -2.49 -22.37
C MET A 247 -15.12 -2.28 -22.77
N LEU A 248 -14.36 -3.37 -22.94
CA LEU A 248 -12.91 -3.32 -23.12
C LEU A 248 -12.50 -2.47 -24.31
N ALA A 249 -13.20 -2.57 -25.45
CA ALA A 249 -12.90 -1.75 -26.63
C ALA A 249 -13.05 -0.23 -26.39
N CYS A 250 -13.94 0.18 -25.49
CA CYS A 250 -14.07 1.58 -25.08
C CYS A 250 -12.98 1.97 -24.08
N LEU A 251 -12.66 1.07 -23.15
CA LEU A 251 -11.64 1.25 -22.12
C LEU A 251 -10.23 1.32 -22.72
N THR A 252 -9.89 0.49 -23.72
CA THR A 252 -8.53 0.38 -24.30
C THR A 252 -8.20 1.38 -25.41
N ALA A 253 -9.12 2.27 -25.78
CA ALA A 253 -8.85 3.25 -26.83
C ALA A 253 -7.80 4.29 -26.37
N PRO A 254 -6.81 4.67 -27.21
CA PRO A 254 -5.69 5.51 -26.82
C PRO A 254 -6.17 6.88 -26.31
N PRO A 255 -5.47 7.47 -25.31
CA PRO A 255 -5.82 8.78 -24.79
C PRO A 255 -5.68 9.85 -25.88
N ASN A 256 -6.59 10.83 -25.86
CA ASN A 256 -6.43 12.03 -26.67
C ASN A 256 -5.22 12.82 -26.11
N PRO A 257 -4.21 13.18 -26.91
CA PRO A 257 -3.02 13.90 -26.43
C PRO A 257 -3.32 15.23 -25.72
N ASP A 258 -4.52 15.80 -25.89
CA ASP A 258 -4.91 17.09 -25.31
C ASP A 258 -5.59 17.02 -23.92
N HIS A 259 -5.88 15.83 -23.37
CA HIS A 259 -6.57 15.71 -22.06
C HIS A 259 -5.94 14.64 -21.16
N GLN A 260 -5.62 15.02 -19.92
CA GLN A 260 -4.92 14.18 -18.94
C GLN A 260 -5.82 13.14 -18.24
N TYR A 261 -7.16 13.23 -18.38
CA TYR A 261 -8.14 12.25 -17.87
C TYR A 261 -9.29 12.05 -18.86
N ARG A 262 -9.88 10.84 -18.92
CA ARG A 262 -10.97 10.48 -19.85
C ARG A 262 -12.23 10.09 -19.09
N TRP A 263 -13.27 10.94 -19.12
CA TRP A 263 -14.64 10.49 -18.87
C TRP A 263 -15.09 9.65 -20.07
N LEU A 264 -15.04 8.33 -19.91
CA LEU A 264 -15.46 7.40 -20.95
C LEU A 264 -16.99 7.29 -20.98
N SER A 265 -17.61 7.82 -22.04
CA SER A 265 -19.00 7.47 -22.38
C SER A 265 -19.03 6.02 -22.87
N ILE A 266 -19.32 5.09 -21.97
CA ILE A 266 -19.57 3.68 -22.31
C ILE A 266 -20.90 3.62 -23.08
N ARG A 267 -20.87 3.03 -24.27
CA ARG A 267 -22.03 2.90 -25.16
C ARG A 267 -22.42 1.44 -25.34
N CYS A 268 -23.69 1.22 -25.60
CA CYS A 268 -24.20 -0.10 -25.94
C CYS A 268 -23.53 -0.57 -27.23
N PRO A 269 -22.87 -1.74 -27.25
CA PRO A 269 -22.16 -2.22 -28.42
C PRO A 269 -23.09 -2.61 -29.59
N GLN A 270 -24.41 -2.64 -29.39
CA GLN A 270 -25.39 -2.93 -30.43
C GLN A 270 -26.07 -1.68 -31.01
N CYS A 271 -26.57 -0.78 -30.17
CA CYS A 271 -27.30 0.40 -30.63
C CYS A 271 -26.57 1.73 -30.42
N ALA A 272 -25.35 1.70 -29.87
CA ALA A 272 -24.54 2.88 -29.54
C ALA A 272 -25.18 3.87 -28.54
N GLN A 273 -26.34 3.54 -27.96
CA GLN A 273 -26.95 4.31 -26.87
C GLN A 273 -25.96 4.42 -25.71
N SER A 274 -25.83 5.62 -25.15
CA SER A 274 -25.02 5.85 -23.96
C SER A 274 -25.59 5.03 -22.80
N LEU A 275 -24.79 4.13 -22.24
CA LEU A 275 -25.16 3.30 -21.07
C LEU A 275 -24.80 3.99 -19.77
N VAL A 276 -23.81 4.88 -19.83
CA VAL A 276 -23.61 5.91 -18.81
C VAL A 276 -24.54 7.04 -19.19
N ASN A 277 -25.62 7.23 -18.45
CA ASN A 277 -26.41 8.44 -18.58
C ASN A 277 -25.65 9.54 -17.82
N PRO A 278 -25.15 10.62 -18.46
CA PRO A 278 -24.77 11.83 -17.72
C PRO A 278 -25.99 12.50 -17.03
N THR A 279 -27.14 11.84 -17.00
CA THR A 279 -28.46 12.39 -16.70
C THR A 279 -29.36 11.48 -15.83
N SER A 280 -28.82 10.57 -15.00
CA SER A 280 -29.54 10.19 -13.76
C SER A 280 -29.25 11.22 -12.66
N THR A 281 -30.11 12.23 -12.72
CA THR A 281 -30.36 13.27 -11.75
C THR A 281 -30.95 12.62 -10.48
N LEU A 282 -30.36 12.74 -9.28
CA LEU A 282 -30.69 13.85 -8.35
C LEU A 282 -31.29 15.00 -9.14
N GLY A 283 -32.63 15.10 -9.10
CA GLY A 283 -33.51 15.84 -9.99
C GLY A 283 -32.86 16.97 -10.80
N SER A 284 -33.04 16.94 -12.13
CA SER A 284 -32.85 18.10 -13.00
C SER A 284 -31.64 19.00 -12.66
N VAL A 285 -30.40 18.53 -12.84
CA VAL A 285 -29.27 19.43 -13.13
C VAL A 285 -28.29 18.72 -14.07
N THR A 286 -28.12 19.30 -15.25
CA THR A 286 -27.12 19.05 -16.29
C THR A 286 -25.81 18.40 -15.81
N GLY A 287 -25.43 17.22 -16.33
CA GLY A 287 -24.17 16.51 -15.97
C GLY A 287 -22.86 17.22 -16.37
N SER A 288 -22.94 18.27 -17.19
CA SER A 288 -21.85 19.23 -17.42
C SER A 288 -21.79 20.34 -16.35
N ALA A 289 -22.79 20.48 -15.49
CA ALA A 289 -22.82 21.51 -14.46
C ALA A 289 -22.20 21.03 -13.14
N LYS A 290 -22.44 19.78 -12.70
CA LYS A 290 -21.93 19.29 -11.40
C LYS A 290 -20.41 19.15 -11.29
N LEU A 291 -19.71 18.76 -12.37
CA LEU A 291 -18.23 18.78 -12.42
C LEU A 291 -17.70 20.21 -12.22
N ASN A 292 -18.48 21.19 -12.67
CA ASN A 292 -18.17 22.60 -12.72
C ASN A 292 -18.83 23.42 -11.60
N GLU A 293 -19.46 22.74 -10.63
CA GLU A 293 -20.14 23.38 -9.50
C GLU A 293 -19.17 23.54 -8.32
N MET A 294 -19.39 24.65 -7.61
CA MET A 294 -18.75 24.96 -6.34
C MET A 294 -19.72 24.61 -5.22
N ASP A 295 -19.52 23.45 -4.59
CA ASP A 295 -20.42 22.93 -3.56
C ASP A 295 -19.99 23.41 -2.18
N ARG A 296 -20.95 23.88 -1.39
CA ARG A 296 -20.73 24.25 0.01
C ARG A 296 -20.63 22.99 0.86
N ILE A 297 -19.46 22.71 1.40
CA ILE A 297 -19.19 21.52 2.20
C ILE A 297 -19.64 21.73 3.65
N MET A 298 -19.14 22.77 4.30
CA MET A 298 -19.55 23.16 5.65
C MET A 298 -19.21 24.62 5.92
N SER A 299 -20.01 25.31 6.74
CA SER A 299 -19.76 26.71 7.11
C SER A 299 -19.45 27.59 5.88
N ALA A 300 -18.29 28.20 5.73
CA ALA A 300 -17.92 28.95 4.52
C ALA A 300 -16.87 28.21 3.66
N LEU A 301 -16.74 26.89 3.82
CA LEU A 301 -15.86 26.02 3.03
C LEU A 301 -16.60 25.45 1.82
N TYR A 302 -16.01 25.62 0.65
CA TYR A 302 -16.51 25.14 -0.63
C TYR A 302 -15.49 24.23 -1.32
N SER A 303 -15.97 23.29 -2.12
CA SER A 303 -15.13 22.41 -2.95
C SER A 303 -15.74 22.15 -4.32
N GLY A 304 -14.89 21.99 -5.33
CA GLY A 304 -15.35 21.85 -6.72
C GLY A 304 -14.24 21.69 -7.75
N GLY A 305 -14.62 21.80 -9.03
CA GLY A 305 -13.72 21.80 -10.18
C GLY A 305 -13.12 23.18 -10.50
N ASP A 306 -12.43 23.31 -11.62
CA ASP A 306 -11.71 24.54 -11.98
C ASP A 306 -12.60 25.65 -12.55
N LEU A 307 -13.69 25.35 -13.24
CA LEU A 307 -14.50 26.39 -13.91
C LEU A 307 -14.94 27.57 -13.02
N PRO A 308 -15.40 27.38 -11.77
CA PRO A 308 -15.78 28.48 -10.89
C PRO A 308 -14.66 29.52 -10.67
N VAL A 309 -13.38 29.12 -10.75
CA VAL A 309 -12.26 30.05 -10.52
C VAL A 309 -12.10 31.08 -11.64
N THR A 310 -12.69 30.84 -12.81
CA THR A 310 -12.67 31.78 -13.95
C THR A 310 -13.86 32.74 -13.95
N ASN A 311 -14.80 32.59 -13.01
CA ASN A 311 -16.05 33.36 -12.98
C ASN A 311 -16.17 34.22 -11.71
N GLU A 312 -15.80 35.50 -11.81
CA GLU A 312 -15.85 36.44 -10.68
C GLU A 312 -17.23 36.53 -10.04
N SER A 313 -18.30 36.48 -10.85
CA SER A 313 -19.67 36.63 -10.33
C SER A 313 -20.04 35.48 -9.38
N ILE A 314 -19.63 34.25 -9.69
CA ILE A 314 -19.87 33.07 -8.83
C ILE A 314 -19.09 33.18 -7.52
N LEU A 315 -17.82 33.59 -7.60
CA LEU A 315 -16.94 33.76 -6.43
C LEU A 315 -17.46 34.86 -5.51
N ARG A 316 -17.87 36.01 -6.06
CA ARG A 316 -18.45 37.14 -5.29
C ARG A 316 -19.78 36.77 -4.67
N ALA A 317 -20.68 36.12 -5.41
CA ALA A 317 -21.98 35.69 -4.90
C ALA A 317 -21.88 34.73 -3.71
N SER A 318 -20.82 33.91 -3.69
CA SER A 318 -20.54 32.96 -2.60
C SER A 318 -19.62 33.54 -1.52
N ASN A 319 -19.32 34.85 -1.61
CA ASN A 319 -18.43 35.58 -0.72
C ASN A 319 -17.03 34.93 -0.58
N ILE A 320 -16.47 34.37 -1.65
CA ILE A 320 -15.15 33.72 -1.62
C ILE A 320 -14.06 34.78 -1.46
N GLY A 321 -13.29 34.66 -0.38
CA GLY A 321 -12.11 35.49 -0.11
C GLY A 321 -10.80 34.74 -0.24
N THR A 322 -10.82 33.41 -0.28
CA THR A 322 -9.62 32.58 -0.41
C THR A 322 -9.86 31.42 -1.37
N ILE A 323 -8.93 31.17 -2.29
CA ILE A 323 -8.91 30.02 -3.20
C ILE A 323 -7.66 29.19 -2.93
N LEU A 324 -7.84 27.88 -2.75
CA LEU A 324 -6.76 26.89 -2.67
C LEU A 324 -6.84 25.96 -3.89
N THR A 325 -5.90 26.12 -4.82
CA THR A 325 -5.76 25.28 -6.01
C THR A 325 -4.89 24.07 -5.71
N VAL A 326 -5.35 22.87 -6.05
CA VAL A 326 -4.62 21.59 -5.89
C VAL A 326 -4.44 20.94 -7.25
N MET A 327 -3.50 21.44 -8.04
CA MET A 327 -3.23 21.03 -9.43
C MET A 327 -1.74 21.17 -9.74
N ASP A 328 -1.27 20.58 -10.84
CA ASP A 328 0.11 20.74 -11.32
C ASP A 328 0.43 22.16 -11.81
N THR A 329 -0.62 22.95 -12.08
CA THR A 329 -0.56 24.33 -12.51
C THR A 329 -1.27 25.26 -11.52
N CYS A 330 -0.75 26.47 -11.37
CA CYS A 330 -1.38 27.52 -10.56
C CYS A 330 -2.22 28.47 -11.43
N ILE A 331 -3.16 29.19 -10.83
CA ILE A 331 -3.93 30.23 -11.54
C ILE A 331 -2.98 31.41 -11.88
N PRO A 332 -2.80 31.75 -13.18
CA PRO A 332 -1.96 32.87 -13.61
C PRO A 332 -2.43 34.21 -13.02
N ASN A 333 -1.51 35.14 -12.79
CA ASN A 333 -1.83 36.41 -12.12
C ASN A 333 -2.86 37.25 -12.90
N GLU A 334 -2.81 37.20 -14.23
CA GLU A 334 -3.76 37.86 -15.12
C GLU A 334 -5.21 37.33 -15.01
N HIS A 335 -5.40 36.14 -14.46
CA HIS A 335 -6.71 35.51 -14.25
C HIS A 335 -7.20 35.63 -12.80
N ARG A 336 -6.49 36.37 -11.94
CA ARG A 336 -6.85 36.57 -10.53
C ARG A 336 -7.73 37.79 -10.35
N PHE A 337 -8.77 37.65 -9.53
CA PHE A 337 -9.68 38.74 -9.18
C PHE A 337 -9.20 39.50 -7.94
N PRO A 338 -9.32 40.84 -7.90
CA PRO A 338 -8.92 41.65 -6.75
C PRO A 338 -9.66 41.27 -5.47
N GLY A 339 -8.96 41.24 -4.34
CA GLY A 339 -9.55 40.96 -3.02
C GLY A 339 -9.80 39.48 -2.73
N ILE A 340 -9.28 38.56 -3.56
CA ILE A 340 -9.22 37.12 -3.27
C ILE A 340 -7.76 36.72 -3.03
N ALA A 341 -7.50 35.99 -1.94
CA ALA A 341 -6.21 35.37 -1.66
C ALA A 341 -6.09 34.05 -2.44
N TYR A 342 -5.01 33.87 -3.20
CA TYR A 342 -4.77 32.67 -4.01
C TYR A 342 -3.60 31.85 -3.45
N HIS A 343 -3.90 30.62 -3.07
CA HIS A 343 -2.93 29.62 -2.62
C HIS A 343 -2.89 28.44 -3.58
N TRP A 344 -1.74 27.76 -3.61
CA TRP A 344 -1.52 26.65 -4.54
C TRP A 344 -0.71 25.53 -3.89
N ILE A 345 -1.17 24.31 -4.12
CA ILE A 345 -0.46 23.07 -3.85
C ILE A 345 -0.25 22.39 -5.21
N SER A 346 1.02 22.25 -5.61
CA SER A 346 1.41 21.56 -6.84
C SER A 346 1.18 20.05 -6.69
N ALA A 347 0.23 19.49 -7.43
CA ALA A 347 -0.10 18.07 -7.35
C ALA A 347 -0.74 17.51 -8.64
N VAL A 348 -0.21 16.38 -9.11
CA VAL A 348 -0.85 15.54 -10.14
C VAL A 348 -1.83 14.54 -9.49
N ASP A 349 -2.83 14.06 -10.23
CA ASP A 349 -3.75 13.01 -9.74
C ASP A 349 -3.14 11.63 -10.05
N ASP A 350 -2.14 11.28 -9.24
CA ASP A 350 -1.40 10.02 -9.31
C ASP A 350 -1.25 9.45 -7.90
N GLU A 351 -1.31 8.14 -7.75
CA GLU A 351 -1.26 7.49 -6.44
C GLU A 351 0.07 7.66 -5.70
N SER A 352 1.15 7.94 -6.43
CA SER A 352 2.46 8.23 -5.88
C SER A 352 2.65 9.71 -5.49
N GLN A 353 1.69 10.58 -5.79
CA GLN A 353 1.76 12.00 -5.42
C GLN A 353 1.60 12.18 -3.90
N ASP A 354 2.55 12.90 -3.30
CA ASP A 354 2.50 13.29 -1.90
C ASP A 354 1.53 14.46 -1.70
N LEU A 355 0.39 14.22 -1.05
CA LEU A 355 -0.52 15.23 -0.51
C LEU A 355 -0.48 15.28 1.02
N LEU A 356 -0.09 14.18 1.67
CA LEU A 356 -0.01 14.02 3.12
C LEU A 356 0.84 15.12 3.75
N THR A 357 2.01 15.41 3.19
CA THR A 357 2.89 16.46 3.72
C THR A 357 2.35 17.87 3.52
N HIS A 358 1.33 18.04 2.67
CA HIS A 358 0.64 19.31 2.45
C HIS A 358 -0.59 19.51 3.35
N PHE A 359 -1.08 18.48 4.05
CA PHE A 359 -2.25 18.58 4.93
C PHE A 359 -2.14 19.69 6.00
N PRO A 360 -1.00 19.87 6.71
CA PRO A 360 -0.89 20.94 7.72
C PRO A 360 -1.00 22.33 7.10
N THR A 361 -0.32 22.54 5.97
CA THR A 361 -0.36 23.82 5.24
C THR A 361 -1.76 24.10 4.71
N ALA A 362 -2.42 23.10 4.13
CA ALA A 362 -3.79 23.23 3.66
C ALA A 362 -4.76 23.52 4.81
N TYR A 363 -4.61 22.82 5.94
CA TYR A 363 -5.39 23.08 7.15
C TYR A 363 -5.20 24.51 7.62
N TYR A 364 -3.97 25.01 7.70
CA TYR A 364 -3.69 26.39 8.07
C TYR A 364 -4.40 27.39 7.14
N ILE A 365 -4.23 27.23 5.82
CA ILE A 365 -4.84 28.13 4.82
C ILE A 365 -6.37 28.15 4.96
N ILE A 366 -6.99 26.97 5.06
CA ILE A 366 -8.44 26.85 5.15
C ILE A 366 -8.92 27.39 6.51
N ASN A 367 -8.30 26.97 7.61
CA ASN A 367 -8.72 27.34 8.96
C ASN A 367 -8.51 28.82 9.25
N ASP A 368 -7.39 29.41 8.84
CA ASP A 368 -7.11 30.84 9.05
C ASP A 368 -8.14 31.69 8.32
N ALA A 369 -8.41 31.40 7.05
CA ALA A 369 -9.39 32.11 6.26
C ALA A 369 -10.82 31.98 6.84
N LEU A 370 -11.23 30.78 7.25
CA LEU A 370 -12.55 30.53 7.85
C LEU A 370 -12.73 31.19 9.22
N ASN A 371 -11.66 31.43 9.98
CA ASN A 371 -11.72 32.12 11.28
C ASN A 371 -11.44 33.63 11.17
N SER A 372 -11.21 34.16 9.96
CA SER A 372 -10.99 35.59 9.78
C SER A 372 -12.26 36.39 10.10
N SER A 373 -12.09 37.58 10.68
CA SER A 373 -13.20 38.48 11.02
C SER A 373 -13.95 39.03 9.80
N LEU A 374 -13.40 38.84 8.59
CA LEU A 374 -14.01 39.23 7.32
C LEU A 374 -15.17 38.30 6.91
N GLY A 375 -15.26 37.09 7.49
CA GLY A 375 -16.34 36.14 7.20
C GLY A 375 -16.38 35.63 5.76
N ALA A 376 -15.27 35.74 5.02
CA ALA A 376 -15.17 35.31 3.64
C ALA A 376 -14.98 33.80 3.53
N GLY A 377 -15.54 33.20 2.48
CA GLY A 377 -15.47 31.77 2.20
C GLY A 377 -14.14 31.33 1.58
N VAL A 378 -13.88 30.03 1.71
CA VAL A 378 -12.71 29.35 1.15
C VAL A 378 -13.18 28.37 0.08
N TYR A 379 -12.58 28.44 -1.11
CA TYR A 379 -12.84 27.48 -2.18
C TYR A 379 -11.61 26.60 -2.44
N VAL A 380 -11.76 25.29 -2.27
CA VAL A 380 -10.71 24.30 -2.52
C VAL A 380 -11.03 23.50 -3.79
N HIS A 381 -10.19 23.62 -4.82
CA HIS A 381 -10.49 23.03 -6.12
C HIS A 381 -9.29 22.32 -6.76
N CYS A 382 -9.60 21.41 -7.68
CA CYS A 382 -8.65 20.84 -8.64
C CYS A 382 -9.28 20.91 -10.03
N GLY A 383 -8.91 20.03 -10.97
CA GLY A 383 -9.54 19.97 -12.30
C GLY A 383 -11.03 19.64 -12.20
N ASP A 384 -11.36 18.39 -11.84
CA ASP A 384 -12.75 17.91 -11.77
C ASP A 384 -13.37 18.02 -10.36
N GLY A 385 -12.57 18.35 -9.34
CA GLY A 385 -13.04 18.43 -7.96
C GLY A 385 -13.40 17.08 -7.33
N ILE A 386 -12.78 15.99 -7.78
CA ILE A 386 -13.13 14.61 -7.40
C ILE A 386 -12.11 13.99 -6.45
N SER A 387 -10.82 14.08 -6.77
CA SER A 387 -9.77 13.34 -6.06
C SER A 387 -8.83 14.27 -5.29
N ARG A 388 -7.99 15.07 -5.95
CA ARG A 388 -7.01 15.96 -5.27
C ARG A 388 -7.61 16.96 -4.27
N SER A 389 -8.55 17.80 -4.70
CA SER A 389 -9.18 18.78 -3.80
C SER A 389 -10.06 18.13 -2.75
N ALA A 390 -10.78 17.05 -3.11
CA ALA A 390 -11.57 16.27 -2.18
C ALA A 390 -10.69 15.68 -1.07
N THR A 391 -9.49 15.18 -1.41
CA THR A 391 -8.52 14.67 -0.44
C THR A 391 -8.13 15.75 0.58
N ILE A 392 -7.83 16.96 0.12
CA ILE A 392 -7.50 18.09 1.00
C ILE A 392 -8.70 18.46 1.91
N VAL A 393 -9.90 18.49 1.35
CA VAL A 393 -11.13 18.82 2.10
C VAL A 393 -11.45 17.74 3.13
N ILE A 394 -11.33 16.46 2.78
CA ILE A 394 -11.51 15.34 3.71
C ILE A 394 -10.49 15.42 4.83
N ALA A 395 -9.20 15.62 4.53
CA ALA A 395 -8.16 15.80 5.54
C ALA A 395 -8.46 16.96 6.50
N TYR A 396 -8.94 18.08 5.96
CA TYR A 396 -9.38 19.23 6.76
C TYR A 396 -10.52 18.84 7.71
N VAL A 397 -11.57 18.18 7.21
CA VAL A 397 -12.73 17.76 8.02
C VAL A 397 -12.32 16.76 9.11
N MET A 398 -11.46 15.79 8.78
CA MET A 398 -10.91 14.83 9.75
C MET A 398 -10.22 15.55 10.90
N SER A 399 -9.28 16.46 10.58
CA SER A 399 -8.51 17.20 11.59
C SER A 399 -9.36 18.19 12.37
N ARG A 400 -10.29 18.90 11.71
CA ARG A 400 -11.14 19.94 12.33
C ARG A 400 -12.17 19.36 13.29
N LEU A 401 -12.77 18.22 12.94
CA LEU A 401 -13.84 17.59 13.73
C LEU A 401 -13.34 16.43 14.60
N GLY A 402 -12.11 15.95 14.37
CA GLY A 402 -11.57 14.79 15.07
C GLY A 402 -12.30 13.49 14.72
N VAL A 403 -12.70 13.33 13.46
CA VAL A 403 -13.49 12.18 12.98
C VAL A 403 -12.67 11.29 12.03
N PRO A 404 -12.93 9.97 12.01
CA PRO A 404 -12.20 9.03 11.14
C PRO A 404 -12.46 9.30 9.65
N TYR A 405 -11.61 8.74 8.78
CA TYR A 405 -11.67 8.96 7.34
C TYR A 405 -13.06 8.70 6.75
N GLU A 406 -13.68 7.56 7.07
CA GLU A 406 -14.99 7.20 6.49
C GLU A 406 -16.08 8.19 6.89
N SER A 407 -16.07 8.67 8.14
CA SER A 407 -17.03 9.68 8.60
C SER A 407 -16.80 11.04 7.93
N ALA A 408 -15.55 11.48 7.80
CA ALA A 408 -15.23 12.72 7.10
C ALA A 408 -15.62 12.64 5.61
N ARG A 409 -15.29 11.54 4.94
CA ARG A 409 -15.66 11.30 3.54
C ARG A 409 -17.17 11.32 3.36
N ALA A 410 -17.92 10.63 4.22
CA ALA A 410 -19.38 10.63 4.16
C ALA A 410 -19.95 12.05 4.31
N LEU A 411 -19.45 12.86 5.25
CA LEU A 411 -19.86 14.25 5.43
C LEU A 411 -19.55 15.14 4.23
N VAL A 412 -18.40 14.97 3.57
CA VAL A 412 -18.11 15.72 2.34
C VAL A 412 -19.02 15.23 1.21
N ALA A 413 -19.29 13.93 1.13
CA ALA A 413 -20.14 13.32 0.12
C ALA A 413 -21.62 13.71 0.23
N THR A 414 -22.12 14.13 1.40
CA THR A 414 -23.49 14.65 1.52
C THR A 414 -23.68 15.94 0.71
N SER A 415 -22.64 16.76 0.61
CA SER A 415 -22.66 18.00 -0.19
C SER A 415 -22.17 17.77 -1.62
N ARG A 416 -21.14 16.92 -1.80
CA ARG A 416 -20.55 16.63 -3.10
C ARG A 416 -20.37 15.12 -3.31
N ALA A 417 -21.44 14.46 -3.76
CA ALA A 417 -21.48 13.00 -3.90
C ALA A 417 -20.52 12.40 -4.97
N ILE A 418 -19.88 13.23 -5.79
CA ILE A 418 -18.95 12.78 -6.84
C ILE A 418 -17.50 12.65 -6.37
N ILE A 419 -17.20 12.95 -5.10
CA ILE A 419 -15.85 12.78 -4.59
C ILE A 419 -15.42 11.31 -4.64
N ASP A 420 -14.19 11.08 -5.08
CA ASP A 420 -13.60 9.75 -5.18
C ASP A 420 -12.06 9.88 -5.23
N PRO A 421 -11.40 10.11 -4.07
CA PRO A 421 -9.94 10.10 -4.00
C PRO A 421 -9.34 8.79 -4.52
N ASN A 422 -8.26 8.87 -5.29
CA ASN A 422 -7.53 7.67 -5.71
C ASN A 422 -6.96 6.88 -4.51
N VAL A 423 -6.60 5.60 -4.71
CA VAL A 423 -6.25 4.73 -3.57
C VAL A 423 -4.96 5.17 -2.87
N GLY A 424 -4.02 5.81 -3.57
CA GLY A 424 -2.83 6.41 -2.97
C GLY A 424 -3.17 7.55 -1.99
N PHE A 425 -4.13 8.40 -2.35
CA PHE A 425 -4.63 9.47 -1.47
C PHE A 425 -5.46 8.93 -0.31
N VAL A 426 -6.25 7.87 -0.53
CA VAL A 426 -6.97 7.19 0.57
C VAL A 426 -5.98 6.61 1.60
N ARG A 427 -4.87 5.99 1.14
CA ARG A 427 -3.80 5.51 2.04
C ARG A 427 -3.20 6.65 2.86
N GLN A 428 -2.97 7.81 2.25
CA GLN A 428 -2.46 9.00 2.93
C GLN A 428 -3.44 9.53 3.99
N LEU A 429 -4.74 9.56 3.70
CA LEU A 429 -5.78 9.96 4.67
C LEU A 429 -5.86 8.98 5.85
N ARG A 430 -5.82 7.67 5.60
CA ARG A 430 -5.80 6.65 6.66
C ARG A 430 -4.53 6.69 7.51
N LEU A 431 -3.38 6.99 6.88
CA LEU A 431 -2.14 7.22 7.61
C LEU A 431 -2.24 8.48 8.48
N PHE A 432 -2.83 9.55 7.97
CA PHE A 432 -3.10 10.78 8.73
C PHE A 432 -4.02 10.52 9.93
N GLU A 433 -5.08 9.71 9.76
CA GLU A 433 -5.93 9.24 10.84
C GLU A 433 -5.15 8.46 11.91
N ALA A 434 -4.31 7.51 11.49
CA ALA A 434 -3.48 6.74 12.42
C ALA A 434 -2.54 7.64 13.24
N MET A 435 -2.11 8.77 12.68
CA MET A 435 -1.30 9.79 13.36
C MET A 435 -2.14 10.82 14.12
N ASN A 436 -3.41 10.54 14.39
CA ASN A 436 -4.34 11.44 15.09
C ASN A 436 -4.39 12.83 14.46
N TYR A 437 -4.33 12.88 13.13
CA TYR A 437 -4.40 14.11 12.35
C TYR A 437 -3.27 15.10 12.64
N GLN A 438 -2.14 14.63 13.17
CA GLN A 438 -0.95 15.42 13.45
C GLN A 438 0.28 14.76 12.83
N LEU A 439 0.94 15.48 11.92
CA LEU A 439 2.23 15.02 11.39
C LEU A 439 3.34 15.42 12.36
N SER A 440 4.06 14.43 12.87
CA SER A 440 5.30 14.64 13.63
C SER A 440 6.47 14.03 12.88
N GLY A 441 7.56 14.78 12.77
CA GLY A 441 8.82 14.25 12.25
C GLY A 441 9.38 13.12 13.11
N ASN A 442 8.88 12.96 14.34
CA ASN A 442 9.22 11.86 15.25
C ASN A 442 8.36 10.61 15.01
N ASP A 443 7.26 10.70 14.24
CA ASP A 443 6.39 9.56 13.98
C ASP A 443 7.03 8.57 13.00
N ARG A 444 7.31 7.36 13.48
CA ARG A 444 7.93 6.28 12.69
C ARG A 444 7.13 5.93 11.44
N ARG A 445 5.79 6.03 11.48
CA ARG A 445 4.92 5.67 10.35
C ARG A 445 5.09 6.67 9.21
N LEU A 446 5.13 7.96 9.54
CA LEU A 446 5.41 9.02 8.56
C LEU A 446 6.79 8.81 7.93
N ARG A 447 7.82 8.57 8.76
CA ARG A 447 9.20 8.39 8.27
C ARG A 447 9.31 7.20 7.32
N LEU A 448 8.68 6.07 7.67
CA LEU A 448 8.61 4.90 6.79
C LEU A 448 7.87 5.17 5.49
N TYR A 449 6.73 5.88 5.55
CA TYR A 449 5.97 6.27 4.37
C TYR A 449 6.79 7.16 3.42
N LEU A 450 7.44 8.19 3.95
CA LEU A 450 8.29 9.08 3.14
C LEU A 450 9.51 8.35 2.59
N LEU A 451 10.10 7.42 3.34
CA LEU A 451 11.18 6.57 2.85
C LEU A 451 10.70 5.68 1.71
N ASP A 452 9.55 5.03 1.84
CA ASP A 452 9.00 4.22 0.76
C ASP A 452 8.77 5.07 -0.50
N MET A 453 8.18 6.25 -0.34
CA MET A 453 7.91 7.15 -1.47
C MET A 453 9.17 7.65 -2.17
N TYR A 454 10.21 8.04 -1.43
CA TYR A 454 11.38 8.76 -1.96
C TYR A 454 12.67 7.94 -2.09
N ALA A 455 12.79 6.75 -1.48
CA ALA A 455 14.04 5.96 -1.48
C ALA A 455 14.25 5.10 -2.74
N HIS A 456 13.44 5.32 -3.79
CA HIS A 456 13.53 4.62 -5.07
C HIS A 456 14.72 5.06 -5.95
N ASP A 457 15.29 6.24 -5.68
CA ASP A 457 16.51 6.74 -6.34
C ASP A 457 17.22 7.70 -5.37
N TYR A 458 18.54 7.66 -5.35
CA TYR A 458 19.41 8.54 -4.57
C TYR A 458 19.08 10.03 -4.79
N SER A 459 18.77 10.42 -6.04
CA SER A 459 18.41 11.80 -6.38
C SER A 459 17.17 12.31 -5.63
N ARG A 460 16.27 11.40 -5.23
CA ARG A 460 15.00 11.71 -4.55
C ARG A 460 15.09 11.67 -3.03
N LEU A 461 16.13 11.05 -2.46
CA LEU A 461 16.34 11.04 -1.01
C LEU A 461 16.55 12.44 -0.42
N ILE A 462 17.00 13.41 -1.22
CA ILE A 462 17.05 14.81 -0.77
C ILE A 462 15.65 15.32 -0.39
N HIS A 463 14.63 14.94 -1.15
CA HIS A 463 13.24 15.33 -0.89
C HIS A 463 12.68 14.68 0.38
N TYR A 464 13.10 13.45 0.71
CA TYR A 464 12.81 12.85 2.01
C TYR A 464 13.29 13.74 3.16
N PHE A 465 14.56 14.18 3.13
CA PHE A 465 15.11 15.02 4.19
C PHE A 465 14.46 16.40 4.24
N GLU A 466 14.23 17.02 3.08
CA GLU A 466 13.57 18.33 2.98
C GLU A 466 12.16 18.29 3.57
N ARG A 467 11.37 17.28 3.22
CA ARG A 467 9.99 17.09 3.70
C ARG A 467 9.95 16.81 5.20
N LEU A 468 10.77 15.89 5.68
CA LEU A 468 10.83 15.56 7.10
C LEU A 468 11.30 16.76 7.94
N ALA A 469 12.29 17.53 7.45
CA ALA A 469 12.75 18.74 8.10
C ALA A 469 11.70 19.87 8.09
N ALA A 470 10.88 19.96 7.04
CA ALA A 470 9.77 20.91 6.99
C ALA A 470 8.72 20.57 8.06
N ILE A 471 8.32 19.31 8.18
CA ILE A 471 7.33 18.84 9.17
C ILE A 471 7.86 19.02 10.59
N THR A 472 9.11 18.63 10.86
CA THR A 472 9.73 18.78 12.19
C THR A 472 9.81 20.25 12.62
N ARG A 473 9.98 21.19 11.68
CA ARG A 473 9.98 22.63 11.99
C ARG A 473 8.59 23.20 12.29
N GLN A 474 7.54 22.55 11.80
CA GLN A 474 6.15 22.97 12.03
C GLN A 474 5.62 22.47 13.38
N THR A 475 6.23 21.44 13.96
CA THR A 475 5.92 20.96 15.31
C THR A 475 6.75 21.70 16.36
N THR A 476 6.17 22.03 17.51
CA THR A 476 6.91 22.53 18.69
C THR A 476 7.79 21.46 19.33
N GLU A 477 7.60 20.21 18.94
CA GLU A 477 8.42 19.08 19.35
C GLU A 477 9.76 19.12 18.60
N GLY A 478 10.85 19.29 19.35
CA GLY A 478 12.19 18.96 18.85
C GLY A 478 12.29 17.47 18.54
N MET A 479 13.34 17.06 17.82
CA MET A 479 13.59 15.63 17.65
C MET A 479 13.87 14.98 19.01
N ASP A 480 13.30 13.80 19.24
CA ASP A 480 13.56 13.02 20.45
C ASP A 480 14.93 12.32 20.33
N LEU A 481 15.98 13.00 20.81
CA LEU A 481 17.39 12.61 20.62
C LEU A 481 17.99 11.92 21.88
N ARG A 482 17.21 11.06 22.56
CA ARG A 482 17.58 10.46 23.85
C ARG A 482 18.81 9.55 23.78
N VAL A 483 18.92 8.74 22.73
CA VAL A 483 20.02 7.77 22.59
C VAL A 483 20.82 8.10 21.35
N ARG A 484 22.10 8.41 21.53
CA ARG A 484 23.01 8.67 20.41
C ARG A 484 23.88 7.46 20.11
N TYR A 485 24.09 7.23 18.82
CA TYR A 485 24.99 6.23 18.27
C TYR A 485 26.19 6.97 17.68
N ALA A 486 27.37 6.74 18.23
CA ALA A 486 28.60 7.44 17.88
C ALA A 486 29.66 6.50 17.31
N CYS A 487 30.56 7.02 16.48
CA CYS A 487 31.66 6.24 15.92
C CYS A 487 32.62 5.79 17.03
N ASN A 488 32.89 4.49 17.17
CA ASN A 488 33.87 3.98 18.13
C ASN A 488 35.34 4.20 17.69
N GLY A 489 35.60 5.18 16.83
CA GLY A 489 36.97 5.61 16.48
C GLY A 489 37.23 7.05 16.90
N CYS A 490 36.21 7.90 16.92
CA CYS A 490 36.36 9.35 17.15
C CYS A 490 35.21 9.98 17.95
N ASP A 491 34.28 9.15 18.46
CA ASP A 491 33.07 9.55 19.21
C ASP A 491 32.14 10.53 18.47
N GLU A 492 32.31 10.67 17.16
CA GLU A 492 31.43 11.47 16.30
C GLU A 492 30.03 10.88 16.28
N VAL A 493 29.00 11.71 16.49
CA VAL A 493 27.61 11.24 16.49
C VAL A 493 27.19 10.92 15.06
N LEU A 494 26.81 9.66 14.84
CA LEU A 494 26.41 9.16 13.52
C LEU A 494 24.89 9.26 13.34
N TRP A 495 24.10 8.87 14.34
CA TRP A 495 22.64 9.03 14.38
C TRP A 495 22.10 8.91 15.82
N TYR A 496 20.78 8.98 15.94
CA TYR A 496 20.03 8.82 17.19
C TYR A 496 18.98 7.71 17.06
N ASP A 497 18.47 7.18 18.17
CA ASP A 497 17.45 6.13 18.22
C ASP A 497 16.21 6.38 17.38
N ILE A 498 15.77 7.63 17.26
CA ILE A 498 14.68 8.02 16.35
C ILE A 498 14.92 7.64 14.87
N HIS A 499 16.17 7.43 14.47
CA HIS A 499 16.54 7.01 13.12
C HIS A 499 16.61 5.49 12.96
N LEU A 500 16.29 4.71 14.00
CA LEU A 500 16.33 3.26 13.98
C LEU A 500 15.01 2.72 13.42
N LEU A 501 15.06 2.12 12.24
CA LEU A 501 13.92 1.47 11.60
C LEU A 501 13.61 0.13 12.26
N GLU A 502 14.65 -0.67 12.51
CA GLU A 502 14.53 -2.00 13.11
C GLU A 502 15.80 -2.39 13.86
N ARG A 503 15.63 -3.17 14.94
CA ARG A 503 16.71 -3.80 15.69
C ARG A 503 16.50 -5.32 15.64
N VAL A 504 17.42 -6.03 15.00
CA VAL A 504 17.34 -7.49 14.83
C VAL A 504 18.51 -8.13 15.56
N HIS A 505 18.25 -9.15 16.37
CA HIS A 505 19.33 -9.87 17.06
C HIS A 505 20.33 -10.47 16.06
N LYS A 506 21.64 -10.36 16.33
CA LYS A 506 22.68 -10.90 15.45
C LYS A 506 22.83 -12.41 15.69
N PRO A 507 22.46 -13.29 14.74
CA PRO A 507 22.30 -14.73 15.01
C PRO A 507 23.61 -15.48 15.35
N ASP A 508 24.78 -14.92 15.03
CA ASP A 508 26.08 -15.61 15.13
C ASP A 508 27.13 -14.86 15.98
N CYS A 509 26.71 -13.94 16.86
CA CYS A 509 27.64 -13.25 17.74
C CYS A 509 27.89 -14.05 19.03
N LYS A 510 29.16 -14.24 19.42
CA LYS A 510 29.55 -14.83 20.72
C LYS A 510 28.98 -14.07 21.93
N ASN A 511 28.50 -12.84 21.72
CA ASN A 511 27.88 -12.01 22.73
C ASN A 511 26.39 -11.81 22.41
N SER A 512 25.52 -12.36 23.26
CA SER A 512 24.06 -12.42 23.06
C SER A 512 23.35 -11.06 23.18
N SER A 513 24.08 -9.97 23.42
CA SER A 513 23.52 -8.61 23.50
C SER A 513 23.60 -7.81 22.19
N TRP A 514 24.10 -8.42 21.11
CA TRP A 514 24.45 -7.71 19.86
C TRP A 514 23.31 -7.77 18.83
N HIS A 515 23.13 -6.69 18.09
CA HIS A 515 22.07 -6.48 17.13
C HIS A 515 22.59 -5.93 15.80
N TRP A 516 21.88 -6.30 14.75
CA TRP A 516 21.81 -5.54 13.51
C TRP A 516 20.84 -4.38 13.70
N LEU A 517 21.33 -3.18 13.39
CA LEU A 517 20.55 -1.95 13.37
C LEU A 517 20.27 -1.61 11.91
N PHE A 518 18.98 -1.48 11.59
CA PHE A 518 18.51 -0.92 10.33
C PHE A 518 18.23 0.55 10.59
N VAL A 519 19.00 1.41 9.96
CA VAL A 519 19.00 2.85 10.24
C VAL A 519 18.57 3.57 8.99
N GLU A 520 17.76 4.61 9.16
CA GLU A 520 17.41 5.50 8.08
C GLU A 520 18.67 6.09 7.44
N PRO A 521 18.67 6.26 6.10
CA PRO A 521 19.77 6.94 5.42
C PRO A 521 20.06 8.30 6.06
N ARG A 522 21.35 8.63 6.24
CA ARG A 522 21.79 9.93 6.79
C ARG A 522 22.65 10.68 5.78
N PRO A 523 22.59 12.02 5.73
CA PRO A 523 23.35 12.84 4.77
C PRO A 523 24.84 12.46 4.64
N TRP A 524 25.50 12.16 5.76
CA TRP A 524 26.93 11.79 5.78
C TRP A 524 27.22 10.40 5.20
N MET A 525 26.25 9.48 5.20
CA MET A 525 26.43 8.13 4.65
C MET A 525 26.61 8.16 3.13
N PHE A 526 26.09 9.21 2.50
CA PHE A 526 26.09 9.34 1.05
C PHE A 526 27.43 9.79 0.47
N ALA A 527 28.29 10.44 1.25
CA ALA A 527 29.63 10.81 0.78
C ALA A 527 30.46 9.56 0.38
N SER A 528 30.20 8.41 0.99
CA SER A 528 30.80 7.11 0.63
C SER A 528 30.10 6.41 -0.55
N LEU A 529 28.95 6.91 -1.01
CA LEU A 529 28.12 6.35 -2.09
C LEU A 529 28.24 7.15 -3.40
N ILE A 530 28.64 8.44 -3.33
CA ILE A 530 28.93 9.27 -4.50
C ILE A 530 30.12 8.65 -5.26
N GLY A 531 29.87 8.19 -6.49
CA GLY A 531 30.87 7.53 -7.34
C GLY A 531 30.80 5.99 -7.34
N ALA A 532 29.86 5.38 -6.60
CA ALA A 532 29.54 3.97 -6.81
C ALA A 532 29.02 3.76 -8.24
N PRO A 533 29.47 2.71 -8.95
CA PRO A 533 29.04 2.47 -10.33
C PRO A 533 27.51 2.31 -10.38
N ILE A 534 26.89 2.92 -11.39
CA ILE A 534 25.48 2.66 -11.72
C ILE A 534 25.41 1.19 -12.08
N LEU A 535 24.73 0.40 -11.25
CA LEU A 535 24.54 -1.02 -11.49
C LEU A 535 23.81 -1.17 -12.83
N THR A 536 24.39 -1.93 -13.75
CA THR A 536 23.77 -2.32 -15.01
C THR A 536 23.44 -3.80 -14.91
N GLU A 537 22.14 -4.11 -14.85
CA GLU A 537 21.57 -5.46 -14.67
C GLU A 537 21.78 -6.10 -13.28
N SER A 538 20.85 -6.99 -12.92
CA SER A 538 20.66 -7.65 -11.62
C SER A 538 21.95 -8.01 -10.88
N SER A 539 22.49 -7.04 -10.15
CA SER A 539 23.74 -7.14 -9.40
C SER A 539 23.52 -6.59 -8.00
N HIS A 540 24.07 -7.28 -7.01
CA HIS A 540 24.09 -6.88 -5.61
C HIS A 540 25.46 -6.30 -5.31
N GLN A 541 25.52 -5.07 -4.78
CA GLN A 541 26.77 -4.47 -4.34
C GLN A 541 26.69 -4.05 -2.88
N GLU A 542 27.60 -4.57 -2.07
CA GLU A 542 27.80 -4.14 -0.68
C GLU A 542 28.85 -3.02 -0.65
N LEU A 543 28.43 -1.85 -0.19
CA LEU A 543 29.24 -0.65 -0.10
C LEU A 543 29.60 -0.38 1.37
N LYS A 544 30.88 -0.13 1.63
CA LYS A 544 31.32 0.30 2.96
C LYS A 544 30.96 1.76 3.18
N VAL A 545 30.30 2.03 4.30
CA VAL A 545 29.98 3.37 4.75
C VAL A 545 30.94 3.73 5.88
N ASN A 546 31.72 4.78 5.65
CA ASN A 546 32.75 5.22 6.57
C ASN A 546 32.27 6.41 7.40
N CYS A 547 32.74 6.49 8.64
CA CYS A 547 32.57 7.68 9.46
C CYS A 547 33.17 8.87 8.73
N TRP A 548 32.36 9.89 8.45
CA TRP A 548 32.79 11.08 7.70
C TRP A 548 33.95 11.84 8.36
N ARG A 549 34.16 11.66 9.67
CA ARG A 549 35.21 12.35 10.44
C ARG A 549 36.53 11.60 10.51
N CYS A 550 36.52 10.29 10.76
CA CYS A 550 37.75 9.50 10.95
C CYS A 550 37.98 8.44 9.87
N ASN A 551 37.09 8.33 8.89
CA ASN A 551 37.11 7.37 7.80
C ASN A 551 37.09 5.89 8.23
N LYS A 552 36.91 5.57 9.51
CA LYS A 552 36.68 4.21 10.00
C LYS A 552 35.36 3.67 9.43
N THR A 553 35.35 2.45 8.90
CA THR A 553 34.11 1.80 8.46
C THR A 553 33.18 1.56 9.63
N VAL A 554 31.96 2.08 9.54
CA VAL A 554 30.94 2.03 10.58
C VAL A 554 29.68 1.28 10.16
N ALA A 555 29.47 1.11 8.86
CA ALA A 555 28.28 0.45 8.30
C ALA A 555 28.56 -0.17 6.93
N LEU A 556 27.64 -1.04 6.49
CA LEU A 556 27.62 -1.68 5.18
C LEU A 556 26.26 -1.40 4.54
N CYS A 557 26.23 -0.76 3.37
CA CYS A 557 24.99 -0.47 2.64
C CYS A 557 24.86 -1.44 1.46
N GLU A 558 23.66 -1.92 1.16
CA GLU A 558 23.40 -2.70 -0.05
C GLU A 558 22.64 -1.84 -1.05
N VAL A 559 23.07 -1.87 -2.31
CA VAL A 559 22.34 -1.26 -3.41
C VAL A 559 21.82 -2.40 -4.28
N GLU A 560 20.50 -2.48 -4.41
CA GLU A 560 19.82 -3.48 -5.24
C GLU A 560 19.13 -2.79 -6.42
N LEU A 561 19.18 -3.40 -7.60
CA LEU A 561 18.35 -2.99 -8.73
C LEU A 561 17.01 -3.71 -8.67
N THR A 562 15.95 -2.98 -8.34
CA THR A 562 14.57 -3.47 -8.50
C THR A 562 13.91 -2.73 -9.66
N SER A 563 13.46 -3.46 -10.68
CA SER A 563 12.69 -2.91 -11.81
C SER A 563 13.42 -1.80 -12.59
N GLY A 564 14.74 -1.92 -12.75
CA GLY A 564 15.55 -0.94 -13.49
C GLY A 564 15.83 0.37 -12.75
N LYS A 565 15.50 0.48 -11.45
CA LYS A 565 15.84 1.63 -10.60
C LYS A 565 16.70 1.17 -9.40
N PRO A 566 17.82 1.86 -9.12
CA PRO A 566 18.68 1.52 -7.98
C PRO A 566 17.96 1.90 -6.67
N ARG A 567 17.61 0.88 -5.87
CA ARG A 567 17.06 1.03 -4.52
C ARG A 567 18.21 0.93 -3.53
N VAL A 568 18.36 1.97 -2.71
CA VAL A 568 19.30 1.94 -1.57
C VAL A 568 18.60 1.28 -0.41
N VAL A 569 18.96 0.02 -0.12
CA VAL A 569 18.42 -0.70 1.03
C VAL A 569 19.42 -0.56 2.17
N PRO A 570 19.08 0.12 3.28
CA PRO A 570 19.98 0.22 4.41
C PRO A 570 20.23 -1.19 4.95
N LYS A 571 21.43 -1.74 4.76
CA LYS A 571 21.81 -2.99 5.43
C LYS A 571 22.50 -2.68 6.76
N ARG A 572 22.13 -3.49 7.76
CA ARG A 572 22.97 -4.06 8.82
C ARG A 572 24.15 -3.20 9.30
N ILE A 573 23.87 -2.36 10.29
CA ILE A 573 24.90 -1.80 11.16
C ILE A 573 25.04 -2.69 12.39
N CYS A 574 26.23 -3.19 12.71
CA CYS A 574 26.44 -4.01 13.92
C CYS A 574 26.75 -3.10 15.13
N ASP A 575 25.97 -3.19 16.21
CA ASP A 575 26.22 -2.48 17.50
C ASP A 575 27.36 -3.07 18.35
N CYS A 576 28.17 -3.87 17.67
CA CYS A 576 29.43 -4.43 18.05
C CYS A 576 30.37 -3.41 18.71
N ALA A 577 31.00 -3.82 19.83
CA ALA A 577 32.01 -3.04 20.55
C ALA A 577 33.18 -2.56 19.66
N ASP A 578 33.34 -3.06 18.44
CA ASP A 578 34.41 -2.65 17.53
C ASP A 578 34.02 -1.50 16.57
N HIS A 579 32.72 -1.16 16.42
CA HIS A 579 32.26 -0.20 15.41
C HIS A 579 31.54 1.04 15.96
N ILE A 580 30.60 0.91 16.91
CA ILE A 580 29.71 2.00 17.35
C ILE A 580 29.53 2.02 18.87
N ASN A 581 29.64 3.21 19.45
CA ASN A 581 29.36 3.50 20.86
C ASN A 581 27.90 3.96 21.01
N VAL A 582 27.12 3.28 21.85
CA VAL A 582 25.75 3.69 22.20
C VAL A 582 25.78 4.38 23.55
N THR A 583 25.29 5.62 23.61
CA THR A 583 25.21 6.37 24.87
C THR A 583 23.83 6.98 25.03
N ALA A 584 23.16 6.65 26.13
CA ALA A 584 21.93 7.32 26.54
C ALA A 584 22.29 8.64 27.23
N LYS A 585 21.87 9.78 26.67
CA LYS A 585 21.99 11.07 27.36
C LYS A 585 20.75 11.26 28.24
N HIS A 586 20.97 11.13 29.55
CA HIS A 586 20.05 11.46 30.65
C HIS A 586 18.77 10.63 30.82
N LEU A 587 18.87 9.60 31.67
CA LEU A 587 17.85 9.25 32.66
C LEU A 587 18.55 9.06 34.01
N LYS A 588 18.78 10.18 34.72
CA LYS A 588 18.70 10.15 36.19
C LYS A 588 17.27 10.59 36.49
N ILE A 589 16.39 9.62 36.69
CA ILE A 589 15.18 9.85 37.47
C ILE A 589 15.67 9.95 38.92
N GLN A 590 15.48 11.11 39.55
CA GLN A 590 15.35 11.17 41.01
C GLN A 590 13.87 10.94 41.34
#